data_AF-A0A3N9WLZ0-F1
#
_entry.id   AF-A0A3N9WLZ0-F1
#
_cell.length_a   1.000
_cell.length_b   1.000
_cell.length_c   1.000
_cell.angle_alpha   90.00
_cell.angle_beta   90.00
_cell.angle_gamma   90.00
#
_symmetry.space_group_name_H-M   'P 1'
#
loop_
_entity.id
_entity.type
_entity.pdbx_description
1 polymer ?
#
loop_
_entity_poly.entity_id
_entity_poly.type
_entity_poly.pdbx_seq_one_letter_code
_entity_poly.pdbx_strand_id
1 'polypeptide(L)'
;MTWDVCIRDNETGVAGRNRSARHWPAEPAARSRSEIPVTFARHSAAPASVARRGDERASVHQICRGRHAHSSLGHDRSRTPEVRAAGATMSTAMARVPDSLRGQIVTPGDRRYAQLRSTYTRSASPAAVLLPKTTAQVVDALRYAREQRLPIAVRSGGHGLSGASSNNGGVVIDLSMLNRVQVIDERAGLVRVEAGARWANVAKALAPYGLVISSGDYGGVGVGGLATGGGVGWLVRAHGLTIDRVRAVEVVLADGTLVRADADHEPELFWLVRGAGAGAGIVVAFEIEAAEQRNVGVVQLVVEAHPDGRTVREWTSCLSQAPRELSAAAVVFAEGRSVLMSITAVVAAESLRRTRPAVEPLLAIGKVLEHRTDLLPYPTLVPTAHLNPNVGQQRGTTTNGLFTALDEAGARAVTRAVTGPGRATIQLRSLGGAVNDVASDATAYPHRHQDTLIVASVFAPQADAALNAAWRAAGARADGAYVNFESRPDPAAFARIYPGETGARVRRLWKRYDPDGVFRSALLTGQPDRAAQPNRAAQPSRAGQVDRAAQPSRAAQPSRSAQPSGSGQPHRRRRRPR
;
A
#
# COMPACT_ATOMS: atom_id res chain seq x y z
N MET A 1 12.39 -12.83 -8.55
CA MET A 1 11.25 -13.70 -8.18
C MET A 1 10.60 -13.06 -6.97
N THR A 2 9.28 -12.90 -7.00
CA THR A 2 8.46 -12.32 -5.93
C THR A 2 7.12 -13.04 -5.99
N TRP A 3 6.60 -13.45 -4.84
CA TRP A 3 5.50 -14.40 -4.77
C TRP A 3 4.14 -13.70 -4.64
N ASP A 4 3.27 -13.88 -5.65
CA ASP A 4 1.84 -13.70 -5.47
C ASP A 4 1.31 -14.82 -4.56
N VAL A 5 0.59 -14.46 -3.49
CA VAL A 5 0.03 -15.42 -2.53
C VAL A 5 -1.30 -15.96 -3.06
N CYS A 6 -1.23 -16.89 -4.02
CA CYS A 6 -2.40 -17.65 -4.46
C CYS A 6 -2.82 -18.67 -3.40
N ILE A 7 -3.70 -18.27 -2.49
CA ILE A 7 -4.46 -19.21 -1.66
C ILE A 7 -5.36 -20.04 -2.59
N ARG A 8 -5.28 -21.36 -2.48
CA ARG A 8 -6.26 -22.27 -3.08
C ARG A 8 -7.32 -22.63 -2.04
N ASP A 9 -8.59 -22.51 -2.41
CA ASP A 9 -9.68 -23.13 -1.66
C ASP A 9 -9.52 -24.66 -1.69
N ASN A 10 -9.86 -25.30 -0.58
CA ASN A 10 -9.61 -26.73 -0.36
C ASN A 10 -10.93 -27.45 -0.04
N GLU A 11 -11.62 -27.94 -1.06
CA GLU A 11 -12.87 -28.69 -0.92
C GLU A 11 -12.64 -30.07 -0.29
N THR A 12 -13.59 -30.53 0.52
CA THR A 12 -13.45 -31.72 1.36
C THR A 12 -13.82 -33.02 0.63
N GLY A 13 -12.82 -33.84 0.29
CA GLY A 13 -13.01 -35.21 -0.20
C GLY A 13 -13.16 -36.25 0.94
N VAL A 14 -14.19 -37.09 0.87
CA VAL A 14 -14.53 -38.09 1.90
C VAL A 14 -13.83 -39.44 1.65
N ALA A 15 -13.49 -40.17 2.71
CA ALA A 15 -12.77 -41.44 2.67
C ALA A 15 -13.65 -42.66 2.31
N GLY A 16 -13.06 -43.65 1.62
CA GLY A 16 -13.63 -44.98 1.33
C GLY A 16 -12.64 -46.12 1.63
N ARG A 17 -13.13 -47.36 1.83
CA ARG A 17 -12.34 -48.51 2.34
C ARG A 17 -12.44 -49.77 1.45
N ASN A 18 -11.35 -50.53 1.32
CA ASN A 18 -11.26 -52.02 1.40
C ASN A 18 -9.77 -52.45 1.29
N ARG A 19 -9.23 -53.44 2.03
CA ARG A 19 -9.35 -54.94 1.95
C ARG A 19 -8.94 -55.49 0.57
N SER A 20 -8.11 -56.53 0.39
CA SER A 20 -7.32 -57.45 1.27
C SER A 20 -6.30 -58.25 0.37
N ALA A 21 -5.41 -59.20 0.76
CA ALA A 21 -5.25 -60.04 1.96
C ALA A 21 -3.77 -60.35 2.37
N ARG A 22 -3.21 -61.55 2.09
CA ARG A 22 -1.89 -62.07 2.58
C ARG A 22 -1.30 -63.21 1.72
N HIS A 23 0.03 -63.43 1.75
CA HIS A 23 0.75 -64.72 2.01
C HIS A 23 2.30 -64.50 2.12
N TRP A 24 3.09 -65.54 2.42
CA TRP A 24 4.51 -65.58 2.90
C TRP A 24 5.20 -66.87 2.31
N PRO A 25 6.50 -67.24 2.52
CA PRO A 25 7.76 -66.57 2.97
C PRO A 25 8.87 -66.47 1.89
N ALA A 26 10.00 -65.79 2.20
CA ALA A 26 11.41 -66.31 2.14
C ALA A 26 12.48 -65.18 1.99
N GLU A 27 13.68 -65.40 2.55
CA GLU A 27 14.87 -64.51 2.54
C GLU A 27 16.10 -65.24 1.91
N PRO A 28 17.31 -64.64 1.76
CA PRO A 28 17.73 -63.23 1.87
C PRO A 28 18.50 -62.68 0.63
N ALA A 29 18.47 -61.37 0.39
CA ALA A 29 19.48 -60.67 -0.42
C ALA A 29 19.55 -59.16 -0.10
N ALA A 30 20.75 -58.59 -0.07
CA ALA A 30 20.96 -57.17 0.22
C ALA A 30 20.52 -56.24 -0.94
N ARG A 31 19.97 -55.06 -0.62
CA ARG A 31 19.83 -53.94 -1.57
C ARG A 31 20.18 -52.59 -0.96
N SER A 32 20.69 -51.73 -1.83
CA SER A 32 21.07 -50.34 -1.58
C SER A 32 19.86 -49.44 -1.29
N ARG A 33 20.14 -48.27 -0.70
CA ARG A 33 19.15 -47.18 -0.58
C ARG A 33 18.76 -46.70 -1.98
N SER A 34 17.47 -46.74 -2.29
CA SER A 34 16.90 -46.14 -3.50
C SER A 34 16.53 -44.67 -3.25
N GLU A 35 17.06 -43.77 -4.08
CA GLU A 35 16.64 -42.37 -4.09
C GLU A 35 15.23 -42.21 -4.68
N ILE A 36 14.46 -41.23 -4.19
CA ILE A 36 13.16 -40.86 -4.76
C ILE A 36 13.35 -39.58 -5.58
N PRO A 37 13.17 -39.62 -6.91
CA PRO A 37 13.37 -38.44 -7.76
C PRO A 37 12.19 -37.47 -7.65
N VAL A 38 12.47 -36.23 -7.22
CA VAL A 38 11.51 -35.11 -7.28
C VAL A 38 11.84 -34.24 -8.49
N THR A 39 11.09 -34.40 -9.58
CA THR A 39 11.28 -33.67 -10.83
C THR A 39 10.77 -32.23 -10.75
N PHE A 40 11.69 -31.25 -10.74
CA PHE A 40 11.37 -29.84 -10.96
C PHE A 40 11.68 -29.40 -12.40
N ALA A 41 10.67 -28.87 -13.09
CA ALA A 41 10.79 -28.45 -14.49
C ALA A 41 11.58 -27.14 -14.63
N ARG A 42 12.83 -27.23 -15.12
CA ARG A 42 13.60 -26.06 -15.57
C ARG A 42 12.94 -25.42 -16.80
N HIS A 43 12.57 -24.15 -16.69
CA HIS A 43 12.31 -23.31 -17.86
C HIS A 43 13.48 -22.35 -18.06
N SER A 44 14.43 -22.75 -18.90
CA SER A 44 15.53 -21.88 -19.34
C SER A 44 15.02 -20.93 -20.42
N ALA A 45 15.24 -19.63 -20.25
CA ALA A 45 15.02 -18.63 -21.29
C ALA A 45 16.37 -18.18 -21.87
N ALA A 46 16.60 -18.46 -23.15
CA ALA A 46 17.76 -18.04 -23.94
C ALA A 46 17.28 -17.48 -25.30
N PRO A 47 18.09 -16.67 -26.00
CA PRO A 47 17.54 -15.47 -26.65
C PRO A 47 17.01 -15.68 -28.07
N ALA A 48 16.03 -14.84 -28.44
CA ALA A 48 15.54 -14.73 -29.81
C ALA A 48 16.47 -13.86 -30.68
N SER A 49 16.89 -14.40 -31.82
CA SER A 49 17.62 -13.68 -32.89
C SER A 49 16.67 -13.23 -34.01
N VAL A 50 17.15 -12.33 -34.88
CA VAL A 50 16.32 -11.64 -35.90
C VAL A 50 16.51 -12.24 -37.29
N ALA A 51 15.44 -12.70 -37.96
CA ALA A 51 15.37 -12.78 -39.43
C ALA A 51 13.94 -12.88 -40.03
N ARG A 52 13.54 -11.83 -40.75
CA ARG A 52 12.78 -11.75 -42.02
C ARG A 52 11.74 -12.83 -42.45
N ARG A 53 10.53 -12.31 -42.77
CA ARG A 53 9.63 -12.58 -43.93
C ARG A 53 9.29 -14.02 -44.38
N GLY A 54 7.99 -14.27 -44.52
CA GLY A 54 7.40 -15.27 -45.43
C GLY A 54 5.86 -15.24 -45.37
N ASP A 55 5.19 -15.13 -46.51
CA ASP A 55 3.75 -15.41 -46.64
C ASP A 55 3.52 -16.93 -46.73
N GLU A 56 2.33 -17.43 -46.34
CA GLU A 56 1.34 -18.02 -47.28
C GLU A 56 0.10 -18.59 -46.54
N ARG A 57 -0.79 -19.25 -47.28
CA ARG A 57 -2.20 -19.53 -46.92
C ARG A 57 -2.52 -21.03 -46.78
N ALA A 58 -3.77 -21.30 -46.37
CA ALA A 58 -4.59 -22.48 -46.70
C ALA A 58 -4.47 -23.77 -45.84
N SER A 59 -5.40 -23.86 -44.88
CA SER A 59 -6.38 -24.96 -44.68
C SER A 59 -6.15 -26.35 -45.29
N VAL A 60 -6.20 -27.39 -44.43
CA VAL A 60 -6.61 -28.77 -44.78
C VAL A 60 -7.59 -29.31 -43.70
N HIS A 61 -8.45 -30.26 -44.07
CA HIS A 61 -9.57 -30.82 -43.29
C HIS A 61 -9.27 -32.27 -42.83
N GLN A 62 -9.57 -32.68 -41.58
CA GLN A 62 -10.81 -33.37 -41.11
C GLN A 62 -10.60 -34.89 -40.85
N ILE A 63 -11.63 -35.58 -40.30
CA ILE A 63 -11.84 -37.04 -40.01
C ILE A 63 -11.72 -37.35 -38.49
N CYS A 64 -12.68 -37.98 -37.78
CA CYS A 64 -14.04 -38.52 -38.04
C CYS A 64 -15.02 -38.05 -36.92
N ARG A 65 -16.37 -38.03 -36.93
CA ARG A 65 -17.52 -38.68 -37.65
C ARG A 65 -18.14 -39.97 -37.03
N GLY A 66 -19.12 -39.80 -36.14
CA GLY A 66 -20.22 -40.73 -35.81
C GLY A 66 -21.40 -39.94 -35.20
N ARG A 67 -22.61 -39.86 -35.82
CA ARG A 67 -23.72 -40.85 -35.89
C ARG A 67 -24.37 -41.10 -34.51
N HIS A 68 -25.68 -40.95 -34.26
CA HIS A 68 -26.91 -40.73 -35.07
C HIS A 68 -28.02 -40.08 -34.17
N ALA A 69 -29.17 -39.51 -34.58
CA ALA A 69 -29.78 -39.20 -35.89
C ALA A 69 -30.73 -37.95 -35.85
N HIS A 70 -32.06 -38.12 -36.02
CA HIS A 70 -33.15 -37.11 -36.09
C HIS A 70 -34.12 -37.28 -34.89
N SER A 71 -34.99 -36.35 -34.47
CA SER A 71 -36.05 -35.66 -35.23
C SER A 71 -36.52 -34.32 -34.62
N SER A 72 -37.55 -33.69 -35.21
CA SER A 72 -38.06 -32.34 -34.91
C SER A 72 -39.53 -32.34 -34.46
N LEU A 73 -39.93 -31.34 -33.65
CA LEU A 73 -41.18 -30.53 -33.70
C LEU A 73 -41.45 -29.81 -32.36
N GLY A 74 -42.28 -28.76 -32.38
CA GLY A 74 -42.95 -28.20 -31.18
C GLY A 74 -42.56 -26.77 -30.78
N HIS A 75 -43.56 -25.90 -30.60
CA HIS A 75 -43.46 -24.64 -29.85
C HIS A 75 -43.72 -24.87 -28.35
N ASP A 76 -43.11 -24.08 -27.47
CA ASP A 76 -43.91 -23.20 -26.58
C ASP A 76 -43.12 -21.94 -26.18
N ARG A 77 -43.82 -20.98 -25.56
CA ARG A 77 -43.37 -19.63 -25.22
C ARG A 77 -42.89 -19.57 -23.76
N SER A 78 -41.79 -18.87 -23.51
CA SER A 78 -41.61 -18.16 -22.24
C SER A 78 -41.03 -16.76 -22.49
N ARG A 79 -41.72 -15.73 -21.99
CA ARG A 79 -41.28 -14.34 -22.05
C ARG A 79 -40.47 -14.05 -20.79
N THR A 80 -39.15 -14.00 -20.89
CA THR A 80 -38.33 -13.41 -19.82
C THR A 80 -38.64 -11.91 -19.73
N PRO A 81 -38.86 -11.35 -18.52
CA PRO A 81 -39.17 -9.94 -18.37
C PRO A 81 -37.92 -9.08 -18.63
N GLU A 82 -38.05 -8.11 -19.53
CA GLU A 82 -37.04 -7.10 -19.81
C GLU A 82 -36.81 -6.23 -18.57
N VAL A 83 -35.70 -6.47 -17.84
CA VAL A 83 -35.29 -5.63 -16.71
C VAL A 83 -34.78 -4.30 -17.26
N ARG A 84 -35.72 -3.37 -17.47
CA ARG A 84 -35.41 -1.99 -17.88
C ARG A 84 -34.48 -1.35 -16.85
N ALA A 85 -33.27 -1.07 -17.28
CA ALA A 85 -32.27 -0.41 -16.45
C ALA A 85 -32.71 1.03 -16.14
N ALA A 86 -33.31 1.23 -14.96
CA ALA A 86 -33.58 2.55 -14.38
C ALA A 86 -32.27 3.23 -13.88
N GLY A 87 -31.24 3.21 -14.73
CA GLY A 87 -29.92 3.77 -14.49
C GLY A 87 -29.76 5.11 -15.21
N ALA A 88 -30.63 6.07 -14.90
CA ALA A 88 -30.52 7.44 -15.38
C ALA A 88 -29.31 8.14 -14.74
N THR A 89 -28.11 7.84 -15.23
CA THR A 89 -26.90 8.57 -14.87
C THR A 89 -27.06 10.04 -15.27
N MET A 90 -27.04 10.93 -14.28
CA MET A 90 -26.74 12.34 -14.57
C MET A 90 -25.30 12.41 -15.06
N SER A 91 -25.14 12.34 -16.38
CA SER A 91 -23.95 12.81 -17.06
C SER A 91 -23.89 14.32 -16.88
N THR A 92 -23.27 14.76 -15.79
CA THR A 92 -22.79 16.14 -15.68
C THR A 92 -21.82 16.36 -16.82
N ALA A 93 -22.31 17.03 -17.87
CA ALA A 93 -21.55 17.28 -19.09
C ALA A 93 -20.29 18.07 -18.72
N MET A 94 -19.15 17.37 -18.68
CA MET A 94 -17.86 17.97 -18.37
C MET A 94 -17.60 19.13 -19.34
N ALA A 95 -17.08 20.24 -18.82
CA ALA A 95 -16.76 21.40 -19.63
C ALA A 95 -15.80 21.02 -20.77
N ARG A 96 -15.79 21.79 -21.86
CA ARG A 96 -14.91 21.55 -23.01
C ARG A 96 -13.47 21.37 -22.53
N VAL A 97 -12.90 20.18 -22.79
CA VAL A 97 -11.53 19.83 -22.44
C VAL A 97 -10.57 20.85 -23.10
N PRO A 98 -9.61 21.44 -22.35
CA PRO A 98 -8.59 22.31 -22.91
C PRO A 98 -7.85 21.65 -24.07
N ASP A 99 -7.52 22.43 -25.10
CA ASP A 99 -6.88 21.89 -26.30
C ASP A 99 -5.48 21.32 -26.01
N SER A 100 -4.83 21.78 -24.92
CA SER A 100 -3.58 21.22 -24.36
C SER A 100 -3.73 19.83 -23.75
N LEU A 101 -4.95 19.35 -23.46
CA LEU A 101 -5.25 18.02 -22.89
C LEU A 101 -5.96 17.08 -23.88
N ARG A 102 -6.04 17.47 -25.16
CA ARG A 102 -6.81 16.76 -26.19
C ARG A 102 -6.22 15.37 -26.47
N GLY A 103 -6.96 14.32 -26.10
CA GLY A 103 -6.53 12.92 -26.17
C GLY A 103 -5.76 12.40 -24.93
N GLN A 104 -5.48 13.28 -23.95
CA GLN A 104 -4.90 12.92 -22.66
C GLN A 104 -5.98 12.63 -21.61
N ILE A 105 -7.22 13.06 -21.86
CA ILE A 105 -8.40 12.59 -21.12
C ILE A 105 -8.78 11.15 -21.51
N VAL A 106 -9.24 10.39 -20.51
CA VAL A 106 -9.78 9.02 -20.60
C VAL A 106 -11.07 8.98 -19.78
N THR A 107 -12.19 8.70 -20.42
CA THR A 107 -13.53 8.61 -19.79
C THR A 107 -14.06 7.17 -19.84
N PRO A 108 -15.18 6.81 -19.17
CA PRO A 108 -15.68 5.43 -19.12
C PRO A 108 -15.95 4.74 -20.47
N GLY A 109 -16.10 5.49 -21.58
CA GLY A 109 -16.25 4.94 -22.92
C GLY A 109 -14.93 4.64 -23.65
N ASP A 110 -13.79 5.01 -23.08
CA ASP A 110 -12.46 4.81 -23.67
C ASP A 110 -11.91 3.41 -23.34
N ARG A 111 -11.36 2.70 -24.34
CA ARG A 111 -10.76 1.36 -24.17
C ARG A 111 -9.63 1.33 -23.14
N ARG A 112 -8.95 2.45 -22.89
CA ARG A 112 -7.88 2.62 -21.89
C ARG A 112 -8.41 2.64 -20.44
N TYR A 113 -9.68 3.00 -20.24
CA TYR A 113 -10.25 3.29 -18.91
C TYR A 113 -10.16 2.12 -17.93
N ALA A 114 -10.37 0.89 -18.39
CA ALA A 114 -10.35 -0.30 -17.52
C ALA A 114 -8.99 -0.50 -16.81
N GLN A 115 -7.89 -0.12 -17.46
CA GLN A 115 -6.52 -0.24 -16.92
C GLN A 115 -6.10 0.99 -16.09
N LEU A 116 -6.86 2.09 -16.17
CA LEU A 116 -6.53 3.39 -15.58
C LEU A 116 -7.49 3.83 -14.46
N ARG A 117 -8.63 3.16 -14.26
CA ARG A 117 -9.60 3.58 -13.24
C ARG A 117 -9.21 3.24 -11.79
N SER A 118 -8.41 2.20 -11.58
CA SER A 118 -8.16 1.61 -10.25
C SER A 118 -6.83 2.01 -9.59
N THR A 119 -6.66 1.60 -8.34
CA THR A 119 -5.39 1.59 -7.58
C THR A 119 -4.93 0.15 -7.36
N TYR A 120 -3.77 -0.07 -6.74
CA TYR A 120 -3.25 -1.40 -6.42
C TYR A 120 -4.17 -2.16 -5.43
N THR A 121 -4.73 -1.47 -4.44
CA THR A 121 -5.57 -2.06 -3.38
C THR A 121 -7.09 -1.90 -3.61
N ARG A 122 -7.54 -0.90 -4.37
CA ARG A 122 -8.97 -0.63 -4.61
C ARG A 122 -9.31 -0.46 -6.09
N SER A 123 -10.35 -1.15 -6.54
CA SER A 123 -11.03 -0.83 -7.80
C SER A 123 -11.92 0.40 -7.62
N ALA A 124 -11.96 1.29 -8.61
CA ALA A 124 -12.70 2.56 -8.54
C ALA A 124 -13.32 2.94 -9.90
N SER A 125 -14.09 4.03 -9.94
CA SER A 125 -14.76 4.52 -11.14
C SER A 125 -14.84 6.05 -11.22
N PRO A 126 -13.72 6.75 -11.53
CA PRO A 126 -13.70 8.20 -11.74
C PRO A 126 -14.46 8.58 -13.02
N ALA A 127 -14.99 9.80 -13.08
CA ALA A 127 -15.59 10.35 -14.29
C ALA A 127 -14.55 10.57 -15.41
N ALA A 128 -13.31 10.92 -15.04
CA ALA A 128 -12.20 11.02 -15.99
C ALA A 128 -10.84 10.72 -15.34
N VAL A 129 -9.91 10.21 -16.14
CA VAL A 129 -8.47 10.18 -15.86
C VAL A 129 -7.78 11.12 -16.86
N LEU A 130 -6.94 12.02 -16.38
CA LEU A 130 -6.13 12.93 -17.17
C LEU A 130 -4.68 12.42 -17.14
N LEU A 131 -4.05 12.33 -18.32
CA LEU A 131 -2.68 11.85 -18.54
C LEU A 131 -1.76 12.99 -19.05
N PRO A 132 -1.51 14.04 -18.25
CA PRO A 132 -0.56 15.10 -18.62
C PRO A 132 0.84 14.51 -18.84
N LYS A 133 1.56 15.03 -19.83
CA LYS A 133 2.92 14.61 -20.21
C LYS A 133 3.99 15.65 -19.89
N THR A 134 3.59 16.83 -19.42
CA THR A 134 4.46 17.96 -19.07
C THR A 134 3.89 18.70 -17.85
N THR A 135 4.73 19.45 -17.14
CA THR A 135 4.30 20.27 -15.99
C THR A 135 3.21 21.27 -16.37
N ALA A 136 3.28 21.89 -17.56
CA ALA A 136 2.21 22.78 -18.04
C ALA A 136 0.87 22.05 -18.20
N GLN A 137 0.87 20.80 -18.71
CA GLN A 137 -0.34 19.99 -18.77
C GLN A 137 -0.83 19.55 -17.37
N VAL A 138 0.03 19.45 -16.35
CA VAL A 138 -0.39 19.23 -14.96
C VAL A 138 -1.13 20.45 -14.41
N VAL A 139 -0.64 21.67 -14.69
CA VAL A 139 -1.31 22.93 -14.32
C VAL A 139 -2.68 23.03 -15.00
N ASP A 140 -2.77 22.78 -16.31
CA ASP A 140 -4.04 22.79 -17.04
C ASP A 140 -5.00 21.70 -16.56
N ALA A 141 -4.50 20.50 -16.24
CA ALA A 141 -5.30 19.41 -15.69
C ALA A 141 -5.86 19.74 -14.30
N LEU A 142 -5.09 20.42 -13.45
CA LEU A 142 -5.54 20.90 -12.14
C LEU A 142 -6.60 22.00 -12.28
N ARG A 143 -6.37 23.01 -13.15
CA ARG A 143 -7.35 24.07 -13.42
C ARG A 143 -8.67 23.48 -13.92
N TYR A 144 -8.61 22.63 -14.94
CA TYR A 144 -9.77 21.97 -15.52
C TYR A 144 -10.52 21.10 -14.50
N ALA A 145 -9.82 20.35 -13.66
CA ALA A 145 -10.43 19.53 -12.61
C ALA A 145 -11.12 20.39 -11.52
N ARG A 146 -10.50 21.52 -11.12
CA ARG A 146 -11.12 22.51 -10.21
C ARG A 146 -12.38 23.12 -10.83
N GLU A 147 -12.37 23.45 -12.12
CA GLU A 147 -13.54 23.97 -12.85
C GLU A 147 -14.73 22.99 -12.85
N GLN A 148 -14.48 21.67 -12.91
CA GLN A 148 -15.56 20.67 -12.85
C GLN A 148 -16.24 20.59 -11.47
N ARG A 149 -15.61 21.12 -10.41
CA ARG A 149 -16.04 21.00 -9.00
C ARG A 149 -16.22 19.55 -8.53
N LEU A 150 -15.49 18.63 -9.14
CA LEU A 150 -15.48 17.20 -8.82
C LEU A 150 -14.35 16.86 -7.83
N PRO A 151 -14.43 15.74 -7.09
CA PRO A 151 -13.30 15.24 -6.29
C PRO A 151 -12.05 15.04 -7.14
N ILE A 152 -10.89 15.49 -6.65
CA ILE A 152 -9.60 15.37 -7.36
C ILE A 152 -8.73 14.34 -6.62
N ALA A 153 -8.25 13.33 -7.35
CA ALA A 153 -7.22 12.42 -6.88
C ALA A 153 -5.94 12.59 -7.72
N VAL A 154 -4.78 12.47 -7.08
CA VAL A 154 -3.46 12.59 -7.75
C VAL A 154 -2.79 11.22 -7.72
N ARG A 155 -2.24 10.76 -8.86
CA ARG A 155 -1.65 9.41 -8.98
C ARG A 155 -0.29 9.41 -9.65
N SER A 156 0.74 9.08 -8.88
CA SER A 156 2.00 8.52 -9.39
C SER A 156 1.87 7.00 -9.58
N GLY A 157 2.12 6.23 -8.52
CA GLY A 157 2.18 4.77 -8.57
C GLY A 157 0.84 4.05 -8.55
N GLY A 158 -0.16 4.62 -7.87
CA GLY A 158 -1.40 3.90 -7.52
C GLY A 158 -1.26 2.93 -6.33
N HIS A 159 -0.11 2.92 -5.64
CA HIS A 159 0.23 1.96 -4.57
C HIS A 159 -0.15 2.37 -3.15
N GLY A 160 -0.62 3.61 -2.92
CA GLY A 160 -0.99 4.07 -1.57
C GLY A 160 -2.17 3.28 -1.00
N LEU A 161 -1.97 2.56 0.11
CA LEU A 161 -2.89 1.52 0.59
C LEU A 161 -4.31 2.03 0.89
N SER A 162 -4.44 3.30 1.28
CA SER A 162 -5.73 3.96 1.49
C SER A 162 -6.63 3.97 0.25
N GLY A 163 -6.06 3.89 -0.95
CA GLY A 163 -6.75 3.98 -2.23
C GLY A 163 -6.97 5.41 -2.74
N ALA A 164 -6.54 6.44 -2.01
CA ALA A 164 -6.81 7.87 -2.29
C ALA A 164 -6.16 8.44 -3.58
N SER A 165 -5.48 7.60 -4.38
CA SER A 165 -4.98 7.95 -5.72
C SER A 165 -5.95 7.54 -6.85
N SER A 166 -7.20 7.21 -6.50
CA SER A 166 -8.36 7.23 -7.40
C SER A 166 -9.62 7.53 -6.58
N ASN A 167 -10.73 7.82 -7.25
CA ASN A 167 -12.00 8.18 -6.64
C ASN A 167 -13.18 7.61 -7.45
N ASN A 168 -14.42 7.86 -6.99
CA ASN A 168 -15.64 7.49 -7.69
C ASN A 168 -16.39 8.75 -8.14
N GLY A 169 -16.63 8.90 -9.44
CA GLY A 169 -17.29 10.06 -10.03
C GLY A 169 -16.44 11.34 -10.11
N GLY A 170 -15.19 11.32 -9.63
CA GLY A 170 -14.27 12.46 -9.67
C GLY A 170 -13.29 12.45 -10.85
N VAL A 171 -12.26 13.28 -10.76
CA VAL A 171 -11.15 13.34 -11.73
C VAL A 171 -9.88 12.76 -11.10
N VAL A 172 -9.12 11.99 -11.87
CA VAL A 172 -7.77 11.54 -11.49
C VAL A 172 -6.73 12.25 -12.37
N ILE A 173 -5.80 12.97 -11.75
CA ILE A 173 -4.61 13.52 -12.42
C ILE A 173 -3.50 12.47 -12.29
N ASP A 174 -3.24 11.74 -13.37
CA ASP A 174 -2.27 10.65 -13.40
C ASP A 174 -0.95 11.11 -14.03
N LEU A 175 0.09 11.13 -13.21
CA LEU A 175 1.42 11.63 -13.55
C LEU A 175 2.28 10.60 -14.29
N SER A 176 1.81 9.36 -14.53
CA SER A 176 2.63 8.26 -15.05
C SER A 176 3.28 8.50 -16.43
N MET A 177 2.88 9.53 -17.16
CA MET A 177 3.55 9.99 -18.39
C MET A 177 4.72 10.95 -18.12
N LEU A 178 4.78 11.63 -16.97
CA LEU A 178 5.96 12.30 -16.43
C LEU A 178 6.83 11.25 -15.72
N ASN A 179 7.65 10.52 -16.47
CA ASN A 179 8.42 9.37 -15.99
C ASN A 179 9.91 9.40 -16.36
N ARG A 180 10.45 10.55 -16.81
CA ARG A 180 11.87 10.73 -17.12
C ARG A 180 12.74 10.51 -15.87
N VAL A 181 13.89 9.87 -16.10
CA VAL A 181 14.98 9.73 -15.15
C VAL A 181 16.24 10.23 -15.86
N GLN A 182 16.97 11.15 -15.25
CA GLN A 182 18.14 11.79 -15.85
C GLN A 182 19.20 12.06 -14.77
N VAL A 183 20.40 11.51 -14.93
CA VAL A 183 21.57 12.00 -14.18
C VAL A 183 21.87 13.41 -14.68
N ILE A 184 21.88 14.39 -13.76
CA ILE A 184 22.12 15.80 -14.08
C ILE A 184 23.50 16.29 -13.60
N ASP A 185 24.07 15.64 -12.59
CA ASP A 185 25.50 15.71 -12.27
C ASP A 185 25.98 14.30 -11.88
N GLU A 186 26.85 13.71 -12.69
CA GLU A 186 27.40 12.37 -12.44
C GLU A 186 28.42 12.36 -11.29
N ARG A 187 29.16 13.46 -11.07
CA ARG A 187 30.16 13.57 -10.00
C ARG A 187 29.53 13.78 -8.63
N ALA A 188 28.42 14.50 -8.57
CA ALA A 188 27.62 14.67 -7.36
C ALA A 188 26.58 13.55 -7.17
N GLY A 189 26.49 12.59 -8.10
CA GLY A 189 25.46 11.54 -8.10
C GLY A 189 24.02 12.09 -8.20
N LEU A 190 23.82 13.31 -8.68
CA LEU A 190 22.53 14.01 -8.63
C LEU A 190 21.65 13.59 -9.81
N VAL A 191 20.47 13.07 -9.49
CA VAL A 191 19.50 12.52 -10.44
C VAL A 191 18.20 13.32 -10.38
N ARG A 192 17.77 13.85 -11.54
CA ARG A 192 16.42 14.39 -11.71
C ARG A 192 15.45 13.25 -12.07
N VAL A 193 14.37 13.15 -11.32
CA VAL A 193 13.37 12.08 -11.44
C VAL A 193 11.96 12.67 -11.47
N GLU A 194 11.22 12.42 -12.53
CA GLU A 194 9.82 12.87 -12.63
C GLU A 194 8.90 12.00 -11.74
N ALA A 195 7.90 12.64 -11.12
CA ALA A 195 7.14 12.04 -10.02
C ALA A 195 6.26 10.84 -10.44
N GLY A 196 5.94 10.69 -11.72
CA GLY A 196 5.24 9.52 -12.26
C GLY A 196 6.14 8.31 -12.57
N ALA A 197 7.47 8.47 -12.51
CA ALA A 197 8.41 7.38 -12.70
C ALA A 197 8.16 6.21 -11.73
N ARG A 198 8.64 5.02 -12.10
CA ARG A 198 8.53 3.78 -11.33
C ARG A 198 9.91 3.36 -10.84
N TRP A 199 10.02 2.86 -9.60
CA TRP A 199 11.33 2.54 -9.02
C TRP A 199 12.11 1.47 -9.81
N ALA A 200 11.43 0.55 -10.48
CA ALA A 200 12.07 -0.36 -11.43
C ALA A 200 12.74 0.35 -12.63
N ASN A 201 12.13 1.42 -13.14
CA ASN A 201 12.69 2.22 -14.23
C ASN A 201 13.84 3.10 -13.73
N VAL A 202 13.74 3.66 -12.52
CA VAL A 202 14.84 4.41 -11.89
C VAL A 202 16.06 3.52 -11.68
N ALA A 203 15.89 2.36 -11.04
CA ALA A 203 16.99 1.41 -10.83
C ALA A 203 17.61 0.94 -12.15
N LYS A 204 16.80 0.65 -13.17
CA LYS A 204 17.29 0.30 -14.51
C LYS A 204 18.07 1.43 -15.19
N ALA A 205 17.63 2.69 -15.02
CA ALA A 205 18.28 3.85 -15.65
C ALA A 205 19.61 4.23 -14.99
N LEU A 206 19.76 3.99 -13.68
CA LEU A 206 20.98 4.32 -12.93
C LEU A 206 22.04 3.20 -12.91
N ALA A 207 21.64 1.95 -13.18
CA ALA A 207 22.53 0.80 -13.20
C ALA A 207 23.80 0.92 -14.09
N PRO A 208 23.79 1.55 -15.29
CA PRO A 208 25.00 1.73 -16.10
C PRO A 208 26.07 2.56 -15.38
N TYR A 209 25.65 3.68 -14.78
CA TYR A 209 26.50 4.58 -13.99
C TYR A 209 27.01 3.88 -12.72
N GLY A 210 26.27 2.88 -12.21
CA GLY A 210 26.54 2.23 -10.93
C GLY A 210 25.99 3.00 -9.74
N LEU A 211 24.95 3.80 -9.99
CA LEU A 211 24.28 4.62 -9.00
C LEU A 211 22.99 3.95 -8.51
N VAL A 212 22.63 4.19 -7.25
CA VAL A 212 21.40 3.70 -6.63
C VAL A 212 20.72 4.78 -5.80
N ILE A 213 19.37 4.77 -5.78
CA ILE A 213 18.57 5.57 -4.85
C ILE A 213 17.87 4.62 -3.88
N SER A 214 18.07 4.86 -2.57
CA SER A 214 17.31 4.19 -1.51
C SER A 214 15.82 4.48 -1.71
N SER A 215 15.02 3.43 -1.94
CA SER A 215 13.65 3.56 -2.45
C SER A 215 12.66 2.65 -1.71
N GLY A 216 11.91 1.81 -2.44
CA GLY A 216 10.99 0.83 -1.87
C GLY A 216 11.55 -0.60 -1.91
N ASP A 217 10.70 -1.55 -1.51
CA ASP A 217 10.94 -2.99 -1.70
C ASP A 217 10.31 -3.54 -3.00
N TYR A 218 9.39 -2.81 -3.63
CA TYR A 218 8.67 -3.21 -4.85
C TYR A 218 8.80 -2.21 -6.01
N GLY A 219 9.10 -2.74 -7.21
CA GLY A 219 9.48 -1.94 -8.38
C GLY A 219 8.33 -1.19 -9.10
N GLY A 220 7.09 -1.63 -8.90
CA GLY A 220 5.88 -0.98 -9.43
C GLY A 220 5.45 0.28 -8.67
N VAL A 221 6.04 0.53 -7.49
CA VAL A 221 5.76 1.75 -6.72
C VAL A 221 6.24 2.97 -7.52
N GLY A 222 5.41 4.02 -7.52
CA GLY A 222 5.73 5.29 -8.17
C GLY A 222 6.53 6.21 -7.28
N VAL A 223 7.45 6.98 -7.87
CA VAL A 223 8.38 7.86 -7.17
C VAL A 223 7.65 8.87 -6.27
N GLY A 224 6.69 9.62 -6.82
CA GLY A 224 6.02 10.73 -6.13
C GLY A 224 5.49 10.42 -4.74
N GLY A 225 4.61 9.41 -4.59
CA GLY A 225 4.03 9.06 -3.28
C GLY A 225 5.00 8.41 -2.29
N LEU A 226 6.09 7.81 -2.78
CA LEU A 226 7.11 7.24 -1.90
C LEU A 226 8.06 8.34 -1.41
N ALA A 227 8.57 9.17 -2.34
CA ALA A 227 9.48 10.28 -2.09
C ALA A 227 8.80 11.51 -1.44
N THR A 228 7.46 11.53 -1.28
CA THR A 228 6.76 12.51 -0.43
C THR A 228 6.31 11.99 0.93
N GLY A 229 6.34 10.67 1.17
CA GLY A 229 5.98 10.07 2.45
C GLY A 229 7.17 9.64 3.30
N GLY A 230 8.32 9.38 2.68
CA GLY A 230 9.57 9.00 3.37
C GLY A 230 10.44 8.12 2.48
N GLY A 231 9.99 6.89 2.26
CA GLY A 231 10.69 5.88 1.45
C GLY A 231 11.51 4.93 2.31
N VAL A 232 11.02 3.68 2.40
CA VAL A 232 11.61 2.59 3.18
C VAL A 232 11.73 1.39 2.27
N GLY A 233 12.95 0.83 2.16
CA GLY A 233 13.29 -0.25 1.24
C GLY A 233 14.66 -0.85 1.55
N TRP A 234 15.20 -1.60 0.59
CA TRP A 234 16.35 -2.50 0.82
C TRP A 234 17.68 -1.86 1.24
N LEU A 235 17.84 -0.54 1.09
CA LEU A 235 19.07 0.20 1.44
C LEU A 235 18.85 1.25 2.55
N VAL A 236 17.70 1.20 3.23
CA VAL A 236 17.24 2.27 4.11
C VAL A 236 18.20 2.54 5.28
N ARG A 237 18.77 1.49 5.90
CA ARG A 237 19.77 1.62 6.97
C ARG A 237 21.14 2.08 6.49
N ALA A 238 21.47 1.82 5.21
CA ALA A 238 22.78 2.13 4.64
C ALA A 238 22.87 3.59 4.15
N HIS A 239 21.76 4.13 3.64
CA HIS A 239 21.75 5.43 2.94
C HIS A 239 20.72 6.43 3.45
N GLY A 240 19.79 6.01 4.31
CA GLY A 240 18.66 6.81 4.80
C GLY A 240 17.37 6.53 4.03
N LEU A 241 16.32 7.26 4.38
CA LEU A 241 15.06 7.30 3.64
C LEU A 241 15.28 7.97 2.28
N THR A 242 14.37 7.76 1.32
CA THR A 242 14.41 8.47 0.03
C THR A 242 14.40 9.99 0.24
N ILE A 243 13.59 10.49 1.18
CA ILE A 243 13.49 11.93 1.50
C ILE A 243 14.80 12.54 2.04
N ASP A 244 15.71 11.74 2.59
CA ASP A 244 16.98 12.23 3.17
C ASP A 244 18.00 12.56 2.07
N ARG A 245 17.79 11.99 0.88
CA ARG A 245 18.58 12.22 -0.34
C ARG A 245 17.93 13.18 -1.34
N VAL A 246 16.69 13.59 -1.11
CA VAL A 246 16.07 14.68 -1.90
C VAL A 246 16.84 15.98 -1.61
N ARG A 247 17.21 16.69 -2.68
CA ARG A 247 17.91 17.99 -2.64
C ARG A 247 17.01 19.13 -3.09
N ALA A 248 16.11 18.88 -4.04
CA ALA A 248 15.06 19.82 -4.43
C ALA A 248 13.81 19.09 -4.95
N VAL A 249 12.68 19.80 -5.02
CA VAL A 249 11.45 19.37 -5.70
C VAL A 249 10.84 20.48 -6.56
N GLU A 250 10.01 20.09 -7.51
CA GLU A 250 9.07 20.98 -8.20
C GLU A 250 7.63 20.59 -7.86
N VAL A 251 6.82 21.56 -7.44
CA VAL A 251 5.45 21.37 -6.96
C VAL A 251 4.51 22.33 -7.68
N VAL A 252 3.41 21.80 -8.25
CA VAL A 252 2.27 22.60 -8.68
C VAL A 252 1.31 22.76 -7.48
N LEU A 253 1.18 23.98 -6.97
CA LEU A 253 0.31 24.33 -5.85
C LEU A 253 -1.18 24.32 -6.25
N ALA A 254 -2.07 24.46 -5.26
CA ALA A 254 -3.52 24.34 -5.43
C ALA A 254 -4.15 25.37 -6.38
N ASP A 255 -3.50 26.53 -6.56
CA ASP A 255 -3.85 27.60 -7.51
C ASP A 255 -3.34 27.34 -8.94
N GLY A 256 -2.42 26.39 -9.12
CA GLY A 256 -1.72 26.12 -10.38
C GLY A 256 -0.33 26.76 -10.48
N THR A 257 0.16 27.47 -9.46
CA THR A 257 1.52 28.03 -9.44
C THR A 257 2.56 26.91 -9.34
N LEU A 258 3.57 26.95 -10.22
CA LEU A 258 4.73 26.05 -10.14
C LEU A 258 5.80 26.65 -9.23
N VAL A 259 6.20 25.91 -8.20
CA VAL A 259 7.19 26.31 -7.20
C VAL A 259 8.33 25.28 -7.18
N ARG A 260 9.58 25.76 -7.20
CA ARG A 260 10.75 24.96 -6.78
C ARG A 260 10.92 25.12 -5.26
N ALA A 261 11.17 24.02 -4.56
CA ALA A 261 11.49 24.04 -3.13
C ALA A 261 12.73 23.19 -2.84
N ASP A 262 13.69 23.79 -2.12
CA ASP A 262 14.95 23.19 -1.66
C ASP A 262 15.35 23.78 -0.29
N ALA A 263 16.63 23.74 0.08
CA ALA A 263 17.09 24.25 1.38
C ALA A 263 17.00 25.78 1.49
N ASP A 264 17.14 26.49 0.37
CA ASP A 264 17.25 27.95 0.32
C ASP A 264 15.97 28.60 -0.24
N HIS A 265 15.23 27.89 -1.11
CA HIS A 265 13.99 28.35 -1.72
C HIS A 265 12.78 27.59 -1.15
N GLU A 266 11.78 28.31 -0.62
CA GLU A 266 10.59 27.73 0.03
C GLU A 266 10.90 26.58 1.02
N PRO A 267 11.81 26.77 2.01
CA PRO A 267 12.29 25.71 2.89
C PRO A 267 11.19 25.07 3.76
N GLU A 268 10.07 25.76 4.00
CA GLU A 268 8.92 25.17 4.69
C GLU A 268 8.14 24.18 3.80
N LEU A 269 8.02 24.47 2.49
CA LEU A 269 7.49 23.52 1.52
C LEU A 269 8.45 22.33 1.37
N PHE A 270 9.76 22.59 1.30
CA PHE A 270 10.78 21.54 1.22
C PHE A 270 10.85 20.64 2.46
N TRP A 271 10.59 21.20 3.65
CA TRP A 271 10.39 20.42 4.87
C TRP A 271 9.12 19.57 4.80
N LEU A 272 8.00 20.16 4.37
CA LEU A 272 6.68 19.53 4.30
C LEU A 272 6.64 18.35 3.32
N VAL A 273 7.17 18.52 2.11
CA VAL A 273 7.18 17.44 1.10
C VAL A 273 8.01 16.24 1.54
N ARG A 274 9.04 16.44 2.37
CA ARG A 274 9.88 15.38 2.92
C ARG A 274 9.19 14.68 4.10
N GLY A 275 8.07 14.02 3.83
CA GLY A 275 7.34 13.16 4.78
C GLY A 275 5.82 13.35 4.78
N ALA A 276 5.33 14.54 4.42
CA ALA A 276 3.91 14.89 4.47
C ALA A 276 3.40 15.56 3.18
N GLY A 277 4.02 15.32 2.02
CA GLY A 277 3.71 16.04 0.78
C GLY A 277 2.30 15.86 0.20
N ALA A 278 1.49 14.94 0.73
CA ALA A 278 0.13 14.64 0.23
C ALA A 278 -0.85 15.84 0.29
N GLY A 279 -0.59 16.83 1.15
CA GLY A 279 -1.35 18.09 1.23
C GLY A 279 -0.51 19.33 0.88
N ALA A 280 0.60 19.16 0.16
CA ALA A 280 1.51 20.24 -0.24
C ALA A 280 1.26 20.75 -1.67
N GLY A 281 0.65 19.92 -2.52
CA GLY A 281 0.48 20.17 -3.95
C GLY A 281 0.80 18.94 -4.80
N ILE A 282 0.82 19.10 -6.12
CA ILE A 282 1.23 18.04 -7.05
C ILE A 282 2.75 18.15 -7.28
N VAL A 283 3.54 17.35 -6.57
CA VAL A 283 4.97 17.23 -6.87
C VAL A 283 5.14 16.58 -8.25
N VAL A 284 5.84 17.25 -9.16
CA VAL A 284 6.04 16.83 -10.56
C VAL A 284 7.45 16.29 -10.84
N ALA A 285 8.46 16.77 -10.11
CA ALA A 285 9.83 16.30 -10.22
C ALA A 285 10.59 16.41 -8.88
N PHE A 286 11.64 15.60 -8.76
CA PHE A 286 12.58 15.57 -7.64
C PHE A 286 14.00 15.65 -8.19
N GLU A 287 14.90 16.28 -7.44
CA GLU A 287 16.35 16.11 -7.59
C GLU A 287 16.84 15.32 -6.37
N ILE A 288 17.42 14.16 -6.62
CA ILE A 288 17.76 13.15 -5.59
C ILE A 288 19.21 12.73 -5.77
N GLU A 289 19.96 12.77 -4.67
CA GLU A 289 21.33 12.27 -4.58
C GLU A 289 21.34 10.73 -4.57
N ALA A 290 22.02 10.12 -5.53
CA ALA A 290 22.24 8.68 -5.59
C ALA A 290 23.57 8.30 -4.92
N ALA A 291 23.62 7.11 -4.32
CA ALA A 291 24.85 6.52 -3.80
C ALA A 291 25.51 5.63 -4.86
N GLU A 292 26.83 5.44 -4.80
CA GLU A 292 27.53 4.44 -5.60
C GLU A 292 27.24 3.03 -5.04
N GLN A 293 26.52 2.21 -5.81
CA GLN A 293 26.30 0.78 -5.53
C GLN A 293 25.89 0.08 -6.82
N ARG A 294 26.61 -0.98 -7.20
CA ARG A 294 26.31 -1.81 -8.37
C ARG A 294 25.58 -3.08 -7.94
N ASN A 295 26.16 -3.81 -6.99
CA ASN A 295 25.64 -5.08 -6.48
C ASN A 295 25.37 -5.01 -4.97
N VAL A 296 24.48 -5.89 -4.52
CA VAL A 296 24.15 -6.09 -3.12
C VAL A 296 24.20 -7.57 -2.78
N GLY A 297 24.62 -7.88 -1.56
CA GLY A 297 24.48 -9.22 -1.01
C GLY A 297 23.01 -9.48 -0.69
N VAL A 298 22.43 -10.53 -1.24
CA VAL A 298 21.02 -10.90 -1.00
C VAL A 298 20.98 -12.25 -0.33
N VAL A 299 20.32 -12.33 0.82
CA VAL A 299 20.22 -13.55 1.62
C VAL A 299 18.76 -13.87 1.87
N GLN A 300 18.36 -15.07 1.47
CA GLN A 300 17.03 -15.61 1.70
C GLN A 300 17.12 -16.65 2.81
N LEU A 301 16.32 -16.48 3.86
CA LEU A 301 16.18 -17.43 4.95
C LEU A 301 14.71 -17.84 5.09
N VAL A 302 14.47 -19.09 5.46
CA VAL A 302 13.19 -19.52 6.05
C VAL A 302 13.52 -20.13 7.40
N VAL A 303 12.89 -19.62 8.46
CA VAL A 303 13.13 -20.05 9.85
C VAL A 303 11.82 -20.57 10.45
N GLU A 304 11.88 -21.73 11.10
CA GLU A 304 10.82 -22.18 12.00
C GLU A 304 10.93 -21.39 13.31
N ALA A 305 9.98 -20.48 13.49
CA ALA A 305 9.99 -19.47 14.53
C ALA A 305 9.31 -19.96 15.81
N HIS A 306 9.91 -19.62 16.96
CA HIS A 306 9.36 -20.02 18.25
C HIS A 306 7.97 -19.38 18.51
N PRO A 307 6.95 -20.17 18.91
CA PRO A 307 5.59 -19.65 19.15
C PRO A 307 5.47 -18.78 20.40
N ASP A 308 6.48 -18.78 21.28
CA ASP A 308 6.64 -17.84 22.40
C ASP A 308 7.07 -16.43 21.94
N GLY A 309 7.31 -16.22 20.64
CA GLY A 309 7.75 -14.94 20.07
C GLY A 309 9.25 -14.68 20.15
N ARG A 310 10.05 -15.60 20.71
CA ARG A 310 11.50 -15.44 20.88
C ARG A 310 12.23 -15.08 19.59
N THR A 311 11.98 -15.80 18.50
CA THR A 311 12.56 -15.53 17.17
C THR A 311 12.26 -14.12 16.66
N VAL A 312 11.08 -13.56 16.96
CA VAL A 312 10.73 -12.18 16.57
C VAL A 312 11.51 -11.16 17.41
N ARG A 313 11.68 -11.39 18.72
CA ARG A 313 12.53 -10.57 19.59
C ARG A 313 13.98 -10.61 19.12
N GLU A 314 14.51 -11.80 18.90
CA GLU A 314 15.90 -12.02 18.48
C GLU A 314 16.17 -11.42 17.11
N TRP A 315 15.27 -11.54 16.14
CA TRP A 315 15.35 -10.83 14.86
C TRP A 315 15.49 -9.30 15.05
N THR A 316 14.66 -8.68 15.89
CA THR A 316 14.78 -7.23 16.17
C THR A 316 16.09 -6.88 16.88
N SER A 317 16.55 -7.71 17.83
CA SER A 317 17.78 -7.47 18.59
C SER A 317 19.06 -7.68 17.77
N CYS A 318 19.05 -8.63 16.83
CA CYS A 318 20.16 -8.81 15.89
C CYS A 318 20.28 -7.62 14.94
N LEU A 319 19.17 -7.01 14.53
CA LEU A 319 19.17 -5.93 13.54
C LEU A 319 19.40 -4.54 14.14
N SER A 320 19.01 -4.27 15.39
CA SER A 320 19.48 -3.05 16.08
C SER A 320 21.00 -3.06 16.31
N GLN A 321 21.60 -4.24 16.50
CA GLN A 321 23.06 -4.43 16.66
C GLN A 321 23.83 -4.67 15.34
N ALA A 322 23.13 -4.90 14.22
CA ALA A 322 23.76 -5.21 12.94
C ALA A 322 24.49 -3.99 12.32
N PRO A 323 25.47 -4.23 11.43
CA PRO A 323 26.03 -3.19 10.57
C PRO A 323 24.95 -2.38 9.84
N ARG A 324 25.22 -1.10 9.56
CA ARG A 324 24.24 -0.22 8.87
C ARG A 324 23.97 -0.65 7.43
N GLU A 325 24.91 -1.37 6.81
CA GLU A 325 24.77 -1.95 5.48
C GLU A 325 23.75 -3.08 5.39
N LEU A 326 23.49 -3.81 6.49
CA LEU A 326 22.46 -4.85 6.52
C LEU A 326 21.09 -4.21 6.79
N SER A 327 20.16 -4.36 5.85
CA SER A 327 18.72 -4.21 6.07
C SER A 327 18.03 -5.57 5.87
N ALA A 328 16.96 -5.84 6.60
CA ALA A 328 16.15 -7.04 6.39
C ALA A 328 14.65 -6.75 6.47
N ALA A 329 13.89 -7.47 5.64
CA ALA A 329 12.45 -7.56 5.74
C ALA A 329 12.04 -9.03 5.92
N ALA A 330 10.97 -9.28 6.64
CA ALA A 330 10.46 -10.63 6.88
C ALA A 330 8.94 -10.69 6.84
N VAL A 331 8.39 -11.83 6.44
CA VAL A 331 6.96 -12.16 6.54
C VAL A 331 6.80 -13.28 7.55
N VAL A 332 5.98 -13.05 8.57
CA VAL A 332 5.65 -14.04 9.59
C VAL A 332 4.25 -14.58 9.32
N PHE A 333 4.17 -15.88 9.11
CA PHE A 333 2.94 -16.63 8.84
C PHE A 333 2.91 -17.91 9.69
N ALA A 334 1.79 -18.62 9.71
CA ALA A 334 1.69 -19.89 10.45
C ALA A 334 1.03 -20.97 9.60
N GLU A 335 1.70 -22.12 9.57
CA GLU A 335 1.43 -23.27 8.71
C GLU A 335 1.14 -24.49 9.61
N GLY A 336 -0.10 -24.97 9.56
CA GLY A 336 -0.60 -25.98 10.49
C GLY A 336 -0.47 -25.53 11.95
N ARG A 337 0.56 -26.04 12.64
CA ARG A 337 0.88 -25.73 14.05
C ARG A 337 2.20 -24.97 14.23
N SER A 338 3.02 -24.83 13.19
CA SER A 338 4.30 -24.11 13.24
C SER A 338 4.11 -22.65 12.82
N VAL A 339 4.97 -21.77 13.33
CA VAL A 339 5.11 -20.39 12.83
C VAL A 339 6.34 -20.37 11.94
N LEU A 340 6.22 -19.85 10.72
CA LEU A 340 7.33 -19.69 9.80
C LEU A 340 7.62 -18.21 9.57
N MET A 341 8.90 -17.92 9.41
CA MET A 341 9.42 -16.59 9.16
C MET A 341 10.32 -16.64 7.93
N SER A 342 9.81 -16.14 6.81
CA SER A 342 10.59 -15.95 5.59
C SER A 342 11.25 -14.57 5.64
N ILE A 343 12.57 -14.52 5.45
CA ILE A 343 13.39 -13.31 5.62
C ILE A 343 14.17 -13.06 4.33
N THR A 344 14.04 -11.86 3.77
CA THR A 344 14.98 -11.30 2.80
C THR A 344 15.88 -10.31 3.52
N ALA A 345 17.14 -10.65 3.68
CA ALA A 345 18.19 -9.75 4.12
C ALA A 345 18.98 -9.22 2.90
N VAL A 346 19.30 -7.94 2.90
CA VAL A 346 20.07 -7.25 1.87
C VAL A 346 21.21 -6.50 2.54
N VAL A 347 22.44 -6.73 2.06
CA VAL A 347 23.65 -6.04 2.52
C VAL A 347 24.16 -5.12 1.42
N ALA A 348 24.32 -3.84 1.73
CA ALA A 348 24.95 -2.82 0.89
C ALA A 348 26.47 -3.10 0.74
N ALA A 349 26.81 -4.13 -0.03
CA ALA A 349 28.18 -4.58 -0.23
C ALA A 349 28.37 -5.33 -1.56
N GLU A 350 29.43 -4.95 -2.28
CA GLU A 350 29.88 -5.54 -3.55
C GLU A 350 30.53 -6.94 -3.41
N SER A 351 30.46 -7.61 -2.25
CA SER A 351 31.09 -8.94 -2.10
C SER A 351 30.48 -9.82 -1.01
N LEU A 352 30.42 -11.13 -1.29
CA LEU A 352 29.99 -12.14 -0.33
C LEU A 352 30.89 -12.25 0.92
N ARG A 353 32.14 -11.77 0.85
CA ARG A 353 33.06 -11.69 2.00
C ARG A 353 32.57 -10.69 3.06
N ARG A 354 31.90 -9.60 2.65
CA ARG A 354 31.22 -8.67 3.58
C ARG A 354 29.80 -9.14 3.93
N THR A 355 29.08 -9.73 2.96
CA THR A 355 27.70 -10.18 3.16
C THR A 355 27.56 -11.26 4.24
N ARG A 356 28.41 -12.30 4.20
CA ARG A 356 28.24 -13.49 5.05
C ARG A 356 28.35 -13.19 6.56
N PRO A 357 29.39 -12.50 7.07
CA PRO A 357 29.47 -12.18 8.50
C PRO A 357 28.36 -11.23 8.96
N ALA A 358 27.89 -10.32 8.10
CA ALA A 358 26.82 -9.38 8.45
C ALA A 358 25.48 -10.08 8.74
N VAL A 359 25.16 -11.16 8.01
CA VAL A 359 23.90 -11.93 8.21
C VAL A 359 24.03 -13.08 9.21
N GLU A 360 25.23 -13.44 9.64
CA GLU A 360 25.49 -14.61 10.49
C GLU A 360 24.64 -14.65 11.78
N PRO A 361 24.39 -13.53 12.50
CA PRO A 361 23.49 -13.53 13.66
C PRO A 361 22.05 -13.96 13.33
N LEU A 362 21.55 -13.71 12.11
CA LEU A 362 20.20 -14.12 11.68
C LEU A 362 20.07 -15.63 11.45
N LEU A 363 21.17 -16.39 11.44
CA LEU A 363 21.15 -17.85 11.37
C LEU A 363 20.90 -18.51 12.74
N ALA A 364 20.98 -17.74 13.84
CA ALA A 364 20.86 -18.25 15.21
C ALA A 364 19.48 -18.04 15.87
N ILE A 365 18.58 -17.25 15.28
CA ILE A 365 17.29 -16.80 15.87
C ILE A 365 16.20 -17.89 15.92
N GLY A 366 16.52 -19.12 15.54
CA GLY A 366 15.58 -20.24 15.40
C GLY A 366 16.12 -21.32 14.47
N LYS A 367 15.28 -22.31 14.15
CA LYS A 367 15.67 -23.43 13.28
C LYS A 367 15.56 -23.02 11.81
N VAL A 368 16.71 -22.78 11.16
CA VAL A 368 16.79 -22.50 9.72
C VAL A 368 16.35 -23.73 8.92
N LEU A 369 15.45 -23.52 7.96
CA LEU A 369 14.91 -24.53 7.02
C LEU A 369 15.45 -24.33 5.60
N GLU A 370 15.60 -23.08 5.16
CA GLU A 370 16.25 -22.69 3.90
C GLU A 370 17.26 -21.57 4.20
N HIS A 371 18.42 -21.62 3.55
CA HIS A 371 19.38 -20.52 3.48
C HIS A 371 20.00 -20.48 2.09
N ARG A 372 19.83 -19.34 1.39
CA ARG A 372 20.57 -19.02 0.16
C ARG A 372 21.24 -17.66 0.29
N THR A 373 22.44 -17.51 -0.27
CA THR A 373 23.20 -16.25 -0.29
C THR A 373 23.74 -15.99 -1.69
N ASP A 374 23.21 -14.95 -2.32
CA ASP A 374 23.51 -14.50 -3.67
C ASP A 374 24.23 -13.12 -3.63
N LEU A 375 24.97 -12.77 -4.68
CA LEU A 375 25.45 -11.40 -4.94
C LEU A 375 24.82 -10.95 -6.25
N LEU A 376 23.99 -9.90 -6.22
CA LEU A 376 23.13 -9.53 -7.34
C LEU A 376 23.18 -8.02 -7.62
N PRO A 377 23.10 -7.58 -8.89
CA PRO A 377 22.92 -6.16 -9.22
C PRO A 377 21.64 -5.61 -8.59
N TYR A 378 21.68 -4.42 -7.96
CA TYR A 378 20.52 -3.88 -7.23
C TYR A 378 19.17 -3.91 -8.00
N PRO A 379 19.10 -3.64 -9.32
CA PRO A 379 17.84 -3.72 -10.08
C PRO A 379 17.14 -5.09 -10.05
N THR A 380 17.80 -6.19 -9.65
CA THR A 380 17.13 -7.50 -9.50
C THR A 380 16.23 -7.59 -8.28
N LEU A 381 16.35 -6.68 -7.31
CA LEU A 381 15.43 -6.55 -6.17
C LEU A 381 14.16 -5.77 -6.53
N VAL A 382 14.25 -4.82 -7.47
CA VAL A 382 13.14 -4.02 -7.98
C VAL A 382 12.96 -4.16 -9.51
N PRO A 383 12.85 -5.38 -10.06
CA PRO A 383 12.82 -5.61 -11.51
C PRO A 383 11.61 -5.01 -12.21
N THR A 384 11.74 -4.73 -13.51
CA THR A 384 10.64 -4.27 -14.37
C THR A 384 9.52 -5.30 -14.55
N ALA A 385 9.68 -6.54 -14.08
CA ALA A 385 8.60 -7.52 -13.94
C ALA A 385 7.52 -7.08 -12.92
N HIS A 386 7.83 -6.13 -12.03
CA HIS A 386 6.88 -5.48 -11.12
C HIS A 386 6.01 -4.39 -11.78
N LEU A 387 6.08 -4.25 -13.11
CA LEU A 387 5.31 -3.24 -13.85
C LEU A 387 4.02 -3.84 -14.44
N ASN A 388 2.98 -3.93 -13.61
CA ASN A 388 1.65 -4.38 -14.03
C ASN A 388 0.61 -3.23 -13.98
N PRO A 389 -0.49 -3.30 -14.77
CA PRO A 389 -1.64 -2.44 -14.58
C PRO A 389 -2.27 -2.63 -13.20
N ASN A 390 -2.80 -1.55 -12.63
CA ASN A 390 -3.51 -1.58 -11.35
C ASN A 390 -5.01 -1.78 -11.59
N VAL A 391 -5.58 -2.82 -11.01
CA VAL A 391 -6.99 -3.21 -11.16
C VAL A 391 -7.77 -3.21 -9.84
N GLY A 392 -7.06 -3.13 -8.70
CA GLY A 392 -7.59 -3.31 -7.35
C GLY A 392 -7.41 -4.74 -6.89
N GLN A 393 -6.23 -5.31 -7.15
CA GLN A 393 -5.87 -6.71 -6.98
C GLN A 393 -5.61 -7.09 -5.51
N GLN A 394 -4.94 -6.23 -4.72
CA GLN A 394 -4.64 -6.53 -3.31
C GLN A 394 -5.65 -5.87 -2.37
N ARG A 395 -6.88 -6.39 -2.36
CA ARG A 395 -7.95 -5.91 -1.48
C ARG A 395 -7.74 -6.39 -0.05
N GLY A 396 -7.36 -5.48 0.84
CA GLY A 396 -7.22 -5.74 2.26
C GLY A 396 -7.17 -4.46 3.08
N THR A 397 -7.27 -4.63 4.40
CA THR A 397 -7.07 -3.57 5.39
C THR A 397 -5.70 -3.76 6.02
N THR A 398 -4.92 -2.68 6.13
CA THR A 398 -3.54 -2.70 6.64
C THR A 398 -3.30 -1.51 7.56
N THR A 399 -2.64 -1.75 8.67
CA THR A 399 -2.12 -0.73 9.59
C THR A 399 -0.71 -1.10 10.01
N ASN A 400 -0.01 -0.22 10.72
CA ASN A 400 1.37 -0.45 11.12
C ASN A 400 1.72 0.23 12.45
N GLY A 401 2.91 -0.06 12.95
CA GLY A 401 3.54 0.65 14.05
C GLY A 401 5.06 0.63 13.93
N LEU A 402 5.70 1.64 14.52
CA LEU A 402 7.15 1.77 14.62
C LEU A 402 7.60 1.42 16.05
N PHE A 403 8.78 0.82 16.18
CA PHE A 403 9.25 0.23 17.44
C PHE A 403 10.76 0.44 17.60
N THR A 404 11.20 0.78 18.80
CA THR A 404 12.61 0.85 19.20
C THR A 404 13.16 -0.56 19.45
N ALA A 405 12.64 -1.23 20.48
CA ALA A 405 12.92 -2.62 20.81
C ALA A 405 11.60 -3.37 21.13
N LEU A 406 11.52 -4.65 20.78
CA LEU A 406 10.42 -5.51 21.21
C LEU A 406 10.74 -6.18 22.55
N ASP A 407 9.99 -5.81 23.58
CA ASP A 407 9.95 -6.57 24.83
C ASP A 407 9.35 -7.97 24.61
N GLU A 408 9.53 -8.87 25.57
CA GLU A 408 9.04 -10.25 25.44
C GLU A 408 7.51 -10.35 25.34
N ALA A 409 6.75 -9.42 25.95
CA ALA A 409 5.31 -9.35 25.77
C ALA A 409 4.91 -8.75 24.41
N GLY A 410 5.70 -7.83 23.86
CA GLY A 410 5.56 -7.27 22.51
C GLY A 410 5.82 -8.30 21.42
N ALA A 411 6.93 -9.04 21.48
CA ALA A 411 7.22 -10.14 20.56
C ALA A 411 6.13 -11.24 20.63
N ARG A 412 5.68 -11.60 21.85
CA ARG A 412 4.48 -12.46 22.05
C ARG A 412 3.21 -11.87 21.45
N ALA A 413 3.03 -10.55 21.43
CA ALA A 413 1.86 -9.93 20.82
C ALA A 413 1.91 -10.01 19.30
N VAL A 414 3.07 -9.77 18.70
CA VAL A 414 3.30 -9.89 17.25
C VAL A 414 3.07 -11.33 16.78
N THR A 415 3.66 -12.35 17.43
CA THR A 415 3.42 -13.76 17.04
C THR A 415 1.97 -14.19 17.25
N ARG A 416 1.29 -13.70 18.30
CA ARG A 416 -0.16 -13.96 18.50
C ARG A 416 -1.05 -13.27 17.48
N ALA A 417 -0.62 -12.19 16.83
CA ALA A 417 -1.37 -11.59 15.72
C ALA A 417 -1.44 -12.53 14.50
N VAL A 418 -0.46 -13.43 14.32
CA VAL A 418 -0.38 -14.40 13.22
C VAL A 418 -1.17 -15.69 13.52
N THR A 419 -1.20 -16.12 14.79
CA THR A 419 -1.75 -17.41 15.22
C THR A 419 -3.12 -17.33 15.90
N GLY A 420 -3.49 -16.18 16.47
CA GLY A 420 -4.72 -15.99 17.25
C GLY A 420 -5.98 -15.69 16.42
N PRO A 421 -7.14 -15.52 17.07
CA PRO A 421 -8.39 -15.14 16.40
C PRO A 421 -8.24 -13.85 15.59
N GLY A 422 -8.67 -13.88 14.32
CA GLY A 422 -8.52 -12.75 13.41
C GLY A 422 -7.16 -12.63 12.72
N ARG A 423 -6.34 -13.70 12.76
CA ARG A 423 -5.04 -13.89 12.06
C ARG A 423 -4.71 -12.85 10.98
N ALA A 424 -3.75 -11.98 11.27
CA ALA A 424 -3.17 -11.04 10.33
C ALA A 424 -1.88 -11.61 9.70
N THR A 425 -1.60 -11.25 8.45
CA THR A 425 -0.26 -11.33 7.89
C THR A 425 0.59 -10.25 8.54
N ILE A 426 1.70 -10.65 9.17
CA ILE A 426 2.66 -9.71 9.75
C ILE A 426 3.87 -9.60 8.82
N GLN A 427 4.28 -8.36 8.56
CA GLN A 427 5.55 -8.04 7.90
C GLN A 427 6.42 -7.23 8.86
N LEU A 428 7.70 -7.56 8.96
CA LEU A 428 8.71 -6.85 9.73
C LEU A 428 9.71 -6.21 8.76
N ARG A 429 10.16 -4.99 9.03
CA ARG A 429 11.19 -4.27 8.25
C ARG A 429 12.15 -3.57 9.20
N SER A 430 13.45 -3.76 9.02
CA SER A 430 14.48 -3.08 9.80
C SER A 430 14.57 -1.61 9.42
N LEU A 431 14.61 -0.74 10.42
CA LEU A 431 14.97 0.67 10.32
C LEU A 431 16.26 0.90 11.14
N GLY A 432 16.52 2.12 11.60
CA GLY A 432 17.79 2.47 12.22
C GLY A 432 18.90 2.79 11.21
N GLY A 433 20.16 2.71 11.64
CA GLY A 433 21.30 3.10 10.83
C GLY A 433 21.19 4.56 10.37
N ALA A 434 21.44 4.82 9.09
CA ALA A 434 21.38 6.14 8.48
C ALA A 434 20.00 6.84 8.55
N VAL A 435 18.92 6.13 8.90
CA VAL A 435 17.62 6.77 9.21
C VAL A 435 17.70 7.60 10.49
N ASN A 436 18.45 7.13 11.49
CA ASN A 436 18.55 7.73 12.82
C ASN A 436 19.70 8.76 12.92
N ASP A 437 20.55 8.88 11.90
CA ASP A 437 21.56 9.94 11.79
C ASP A 437 20.92 11.34 11.57
N VAL A 438 19.64 11.39 11.15
CA VAL A 438 18.90 12.60 10.81
C VAL A 438 18.00 13.03 11.97
N ALA A 439 18.03 14.30 12.37
CA ALA A 439 17.19 14.83 13.44
C ALA A 439 15.68 14.72 13.15
N SER A 440 14.88 14.48 14.20
CA SER A 440 13.43 14.23 14.12
C SER A 440 12.57 15.43 13.70
N ASP A 441 13.15 16.62 13.67
CA ASP A 441 12.51 17.85 13.19
C ASP A 441 13.07 18.36 11.85
N ALA A 442 14.13 17.76 11.30
CA ALA A 442 14.75 18.16 10.02
C ALA A 442 13.86 17.88 8.78
N THR A 443 12.86 17.02 8.94
CA THR A 443 11.90 16.59 7.91
C THR A 443 10.50 16.44 8.49
N ALA A 444 9.45 16.46 7.66
CA ALA A 444 8.09 16.15 8.12
C ALA A 444 7.87 14.69 8.56
N TYR A 445 8.83 13.79 8.33
CA TYR A 445 8.89 12.45 8.92
C TYR A 445 9.68 12.49 10.26
N PRO A 446 9.03 12.25 11.42
CA PRO A 446 9.66 12.45 12.73
C PRO A 446 10.28 11.21 13.38
N HIS A 447 10.07 10.03 12.80
CA HIS A 447 10.39 8.74 13.45
C HIS A 447 11.85 8.33 13.22
N ARG A 448 12.76 9.02 13.92
CA ARG A 448 14.22 8.94 13.73
C ARG A 448 14.96 8.16 14.82
N HIS A 449 14.25 7.35 15.61
CA HIS A 449 14.85 6.58 16.70
C HIS A 449 14.30 5.15 16.83
N GLN A 450 13.46 4.71 15.88
CA GLN A 450 12.83 3.40 15.85
C GLN A 450 13.57 2.46 14.88
N ASP A 451 13.98 1.28 15.35
CA ASP A 451 14.77 0.32 14.58
C ASP A 451 13.93 -0.74 13.86
N THR A 452 12.60 -0.76 14.04
CA THR A 452 11.70 -1.71 13.36
C THR A 452 10.35 -1.10 12.99
N LEU A 453 9.92 -1.32 11.75
CA LEU A 453 8.57 -1.12 11.26
C LEU A 453 7.84 -2.48 11.20
N ILE A 454 6.68 -2.56 11.84
CA ILE A 454 5.81 -3.74 11.81
C ILE A 454 4.51 -3.36 11.10
N VAL A 455 4.18 -4.09 10.04
CA VAL A 455 2.96 -3.92 9.24
C VAL A 455 2.06 -5.12 9.46
N ALA A 456 0.77 -4.87 9.74
CA ALA A 456 -0.24 -5.88 9.94
C ALA A 456 -1.36 -5.73 8.91
N SER A 457 -1.61 -6.80 8.14
CA SER A 457 -2.61 -6.83 7.07
C SER A 457 -3.62 -7.95 7.27
N VAL A 458 -4.88 -7.69 6.96
CA VAL A 458 -5.90 -8.72 6.67
C VAL A 458 -6.44 -8.50 5.26
N PHE A 459 -6.78 -9.58 4.57
CA PHE A 459 -7.31 -9.56 3.21
C PHE A 459 -8.77 -10.03 3.21
N ALA A 460 -9.48 -9.93 2.08
CA ALA A 460 -10.81 -10.53 1.99
C ALA A 460 -10.73 -12.07 2.14
N PRO A 461 -11.69 -12.74 2.82
CA PRO A 461 -12.94 -12.20 3.38
C PRO A 461 -12.85 -11.63 4.81
N GLN A 462 -11.67 -11.58 5.44
CA GLN A 462 -11.51 -11.04 6.79
C GLN A 462 -11.82 -9.52 6.83
N ALA A 463 -12.51 -9.10 7.89
CA ALA A 463 -12.94 -7.71 8.09
C ALA A 463 -12.05 -6.94 9.08
N ASP A 464 -12.16 -5.61 9.07
CA ASP A 464 -11.45 -4.67 9.96
C ASP A 464 -11.42 -5.04 11.45
N ALA A 465 -12.49 -5.66 11.96
CA ALA A 465 -12.56 -6.13 13.34
C ALA A 465 -11.51 -7.20 13.66
N ALA A 466 -11.17 -8.06 12.69
CA ALA A 466 -10.13 -9.08 12.82
C ALA A 466 -8.74 -8.43 12.96
N LEU A 467 -8.41 -7.48 12.07
CA LEU A 467 -7.16 -6.72 12.15
C LEU A 467 -7.05 -5.95 13.48
N ASN A 468 -8.12 -5.25 13.87
CA ASN A 468 -8.15 -4.52 15.13
C ASN A 468 -7.98 -5.45 16.34
N ALA A 469 -8.53 -6.67 16.30
CA ALA A 469 -8.39 -7.65 17.37
C ALA A 469 -6.98 -8.26 17.46
N ALA A 470 -6.39 -8.62 16.31
CA ALA A 470 -5.05 -9.19 16.21
C ALA A 470 -3.96 -8.16 16.54
N TRP A 471 -4.08 -6.94 15.99
CA TRP A 471 -3.06 -5.89 16.15
C TRP A 471 -3.02 -5.27 17.55
N ARG A 472 -4.16 -5.21 18.26
CA ARG A 472 -4.35 -4.44 19.52
C ARG A 472 -3.17 -4.48 20.50
N ALA A 473 -2.65 -5.67 20.79
CA ALA A 473 -1.63 -5.87 21.82
C ALA A 473 -0.21 -5.48 21.38
N ALA A 474 0.06 -5.49 20.08
CA ALA A 474 1.31 -5.02 19.49
C ALA A 474 1.24 -3.51 19.19
N GLY A 475 0.14 -3.04 18.58
CA GLY A 475 -0.10 -1.62 18.31
C GLY A 475 -0.14 -0.74 19.57
N ALA A 476 -0.55 -1.27 20.73
CA ALA A 476 -0.46 -0.57 22.02
C ALA A 476 0.97 -0.39 22.56
N ARG A 477 1.99 -0.90 21.85
CA ARG A 477 3.43 -0.70 22.10
C ARG A 477 4.13 0.07 20.98
N ALA A 478 3.39 0.49 19.95
CA ALA A 478 3.96 1.19 18.81
C ALA A 478 4.26 2.65 19.18
N ASP A 479 5.50 3.05 18.98
CA ASP A 479 5.98 4.42 19.09
C ASP A 479 5.97 5.08 17.71
N GLY A 480 4.76 5.44 17.27
CA GLY A 480 4.51 6.06 15.96
C GLY A 480 4.06 5.10 14.86
N ALA A 481 3.82 5.64 13.66
CA ALA A 481 3.39 4.89 12.49
C ALA A 481 3.83 5.56 11.17
N TYR A 482 4.10 4.78 10.13
CA TYR A 482 4.50 5.27 8.81
C TYR A 482 3.28 5.38 7.86
N VAL A 483 3.07 6.56 7.29
CA VAL A 483 1.90 6.91 6.44
C VAL A 483 1.66 5.96 5.27
N ASN A 484 2.71 5.49 4.61
CA ASN A 484 2.57 4.68 3.39
C ASN A 484 2.13 3.22 3.66
N PHE A 485 2.09 2.78 4.92
CA PHE A 485 1.55 1.47 5.33
C PHE A 485 0.26 1.59 6.18
N GLU A 486 -0.51 2.67 6.03
CA GLU A 486 -1.84 2.82 6.63
C GLU A 486 -2.93 2.86 5.55
N SER A 487 -3.89 1.93 5.61
CA SER A 487 -5.01 1.87 4.66
C SER A 487 -6.27 2.60 5.18
N ARG A 488 -6.25 3.06 6.43
CA ARG A 488 -7.36 3.77 7.10
C ARG A 488 -6.86 5.11 7.65
N PRO A 489 -6.72 6.13 6.78
CA PRO A 489 -6.36 7.47 7.21
C PRO A 489 -7.50 8.09 8.04
N ASP A 490 -7.24 8.32 9.33
CA ASP A 490 -8.12 9.01 10.26
C ASP A 490 -7.32 9.91 11.24
N PRO A 491 -7.96 10.74 12.08
CA PRO A 491 -7.25 11.64 13.00
C PRO A 491 -6.40 10.92 14.06
N ALA A 492 -6.71 9.68 14.42
CA ALA A 492 -5.90 8.88 15.34
C ALA A 492 -4.68 8.29 14.63
N ALA A 493 -4.79 7.95 13.34
CA ALA A 493 -3.64 7.65 12.48
C ALA A 493 -2.76 8.89 12.29
N PHE A 494 -3.35 10.06 12.01
CA PHE A 494 -2.60 11.33 11.93
C PHE A 494 -1.78 11.57 13.21
N ALA A 495 -2.37 11.37 14.39
CA ALA A 495 -1.67 11.55 15.67
C ALA A 495 -0.51 10.57 15.90
N ARG A 496 -0.54 9.36 15.31
CA ARG A 496 0.59 8.40 15.34
C ARG A 496 1.67 8.73 14.32
N ILE A 497 1.30 9.27 13.15
CA ILE A 497 2.21 9.55 12.03
C ILE A 497 2.90 10.91 12.19
N TYR A 498 2.20 11.89 12.74
CA TYR A 498 2.72 13.24 13.00
C TYR A 498 2.38 13.63 14.45
N PRO A 499 3.08 13.09 15.46
CA PRO A 499 2.90 13.48 16.86
C PRO A 499 3.31 14.95 17.10
N GLY A 500 2.85 15.50 18.22
CA GLY A 500 3.32 16.77 18.80
C GLY A 500 3.39 17.95 17.82
N GLU A 501 4.49 18.71 17.88
CA GLU A 501 4.72 19.88 17.04
C GLU A 501 4.89 19.53 15.56
N THR A 502 5.37 18.34 15.19
CA THR A 502 5.40 17.91 13.78
C THR A 502 3.97 17.86 13.22
N GLY A 503 3.02 17.29 13.96
CA GLY A 503 1.60 17.32 13.59
C GLY A 503 0.98 18.72 13.61
N ALA A 504 1.42 19.61 14.49
CA ALA A 504 1.01 21.01 14.48
C ALA A 504 1.54 21.74 13.23
N ARG A 505 2.83 21.59 12.90
CA ARG A 505 3.48 22.19 11.73
C ARG A 505 2.91 21.67 10.41
N VAL A 506 2.71 20.36 10.26
CA VAL A 506 2.06 19.76 9.07
C VAL A 506 0.67 20.35 8.85
N ARG A 507 -0.17 20.48 9.89
CA ARG A 507 -1.50 21.11 9.77
C ARG A 507 -1.43 22.61 9.40
N ARG A 508 -0.49 23.36 9.98
CA ARG A 508 -0.27 24.78 9.63
C ARG A 508 0.13 24.93 8.15
N LEU A 509 1.05 24.10 7.67
CA LEU A 509 1.60 24.21 6.32
C LEU A 509 0.65 23.64 5.24
N TRP A 510 -0.06 22.54 5.48
CA TRP A 510 -1.15 22.10 4.58
C TRP A 510 -2.19 23.21 4.39
N LYS A 511 -2.60 23.92 5.46
CA LYS A 511 -3.50 25.08 5.33
C LYS A 511 -2.89 26.28 4.59
N ARG A 512 -1.56 26.44 4.60
CA ARG A 512 -0.85 27.53 3.89
C ARG A 512 -0.79 27.27 2.38
N TYR A 513 -0.39 26.07 1.96
CA TYR A 513 -0.19 25.72 0.55
C TYR A 513 -1.47 25.19 -0.14
N ASP A 514 -2.47 24.77 0.63
CA ASP A 514 -3.80 24.39 0.15
C ASP A 514 -4.92 24.96 1.05
N PRO A 515 -5.17 26.29 1.03
CA PRO A 515 -6.17 26.94 1.88
C PRO A 515 -7.61 26.58 1.52
N ASP A 516 -7.89 26.27 0.25
CA ASP A 516 -9.18 25.76 -0.23
C ASP A 516 -9.42 24.32 0.21
N GLY A 517 -8.34 23.53 0.36
CA GLY A 517 -8.40 22.10 0.61
C GLY A 517 -8.76 21.31 -0.64
N VAL A 518 -8.09 21.58 -1.77
CA VAL A 518 -8.15 20.82 -3.03
C VAL A 518 -7.60 19.40 -2.87
N PHE A 519 -6.55 19.25 -2.07
CA PHE A 519 -5.82 18.01 -1.79
C PHE A 519 -6.09 17.50 -0.36
N ARG A 520 -7.30 17.75 0.17
CA ARG A 520 -7.72 17.40 1.55
C ARG A 520 -7.35 15.96 1.93
N SER A 521 -6.33 15.83 2.76
CA SER A 521 -5.93 14.53 3.29
C SER A 521 -7.00 13.96 4.22
N ALA A 522 -7.47 12.74 3.90
CA ALA A 522 -8.42 11.99 4.72
C ALA A 522 -7.93 11.77 6.18
N LEU A 523 -6.62 11.89 6.42
CA LEU A 523 -6.03 11.89 7.77
C LEU A 523 -6.59 12.99 8.70
N LEU A 524 -7.09 14.11 8.14
CA LEU A 524 -7.71 15.17 8.94
C LEU A 524 -9.21 14.97 9.16
N THR A 525 -9.88 14.22 8.28
CA THR A 525 -11.36 14.15 8.22
C THR A 525 -11.94 12.79 8.61
N GLY A 526 -11.14 11.72 8.60
CA GLY A 526 -11.59 10.34 8.86
C GLY A 526 -12.61 9.81 7.84
N GLN A 527 -12.71 10.44 6.67
CA GLN A 527 -13.71 10.11 5.64
C GLN A 527 -13.02 9.96 4.28
N PRO A 528 -13.02 8.76 3.65
CA PRO A 528 -12.77 8.64 2.22
C PRO A 528 -13.99 9.18 1.46
N ASP A 529 -13.81 10.29 0.73
CA ASP A 529 -14.78 10.94 -0.16
C ASP A 529 -16.26 10.84 0.25
N ARG A 530 -16.68 11.68 1.20
CA ARG A 530 -18.01 12.29 1.03
C ARG A 530 -17.95 13.16 -0.21
N ALA A 531 -18.59 12.71 -1.29
CA ALA A 531 -18.85 13.54 -2.45
C ALA A 531 -19.42 14.89 -2.00
N ALA A 532 -18.84 15.99 -2.48
CA ALA A 532 -19.15 17.32 -1.98
C ALA A 532 -20.63 17.63 -2.20
N GLN A 533 -21.42 17.62 -1.11
CA GLN A 533 -22.75 18.20 -1.15
C GLN A 533 -22.57 19.69 -1.50
N PRO A 534 -23.15 20.19 -2.59
CA PRO A 534 -23.02 21.60 -2.94
C PRO A 534 -23.56 22.43 -1.78
N ASN A 535 -22.87 23.53 -1.45
CA ASN A 535 -23.24 24.42 -0.35
C ASN A 535 -24.74 24.70 -0.35
N ARG A 536 -25.38 24.63 0.83
CA ARG A 536 -26.68 25.26 1.04
C ARG A 536 -26.53 26.75 0.72
N ALA A 537 -26.96 27.15 -0.46
CA ALA A 537 -27.05 28.55 -0.84
C ALA A 537 -27.94 29.27 0.18
N ALA A 538 -27.62 30.54 0.46
CA ALA A 538 -28.37 31.33 1.42
C ALA A 538 -29.86 31.37 1.04
N GLN A 539 -30.74 31.18 2.04
CA GLN A 539 -32.17 31.41 1.84
C GLN A 539 -32.38 32.90 1.58
N PRO A 540 -33.02 33.30 0.45
CA PRO A 540 -33.28 34.70 0.20
C PRO A 540 -34.33 35.22 1.19
N SER A 541 -33.98 36.29 1.90
CA SER A 541 -34.88 36.97 2.83
C SER A 541 -36.11 37.51 2.10
N ARG A 542 -37.32 37.14 2.55
CA ARG A 542 -38.57 37.80 2.17
C ARG A 542 -39.20 38.45 3.40
N ALA A 543 -39.48 39.74 3.31
CA ALA A 543 -40.24 40.52 4.27
C ALA A 543 -41.53 41.05 3.61
N GLY A 544 -42.65 41.05 4.34
CA GLY A 544 -43.99 41.39 3.82
C GLY A 544 -44.61 40.31 2.90
N GLN A 545 -45.93 40.20 2.70
CA GLN A 545 -47.16 40.81 3.24
C GLN A 545 -48.33 39.81 2.97
N VAL A 546 -49.51 39.78 3.61
CA VAL A 546 -50.11 40.40 4.83
C VAL A 546 -51.33 39.53 5.26
N ASP A 547 -51.79 39.64 6.51
CA ASP A 547 -53.06 39.23 7.14
C ASP A 547 -53.99 38.13 6.52
N ARG A 548 -54.42 37.21 7.39
CA ARG A 548 -55.79 37.26 7.98
C ARG A 548 -55.96 36.32 9.19
N ALA A 549 -56.90 36.65 10.07
CA ALA A 549 -57.10 35.98 11.35
C ALA A 549 -58.39 35.13 11.41
N ALA A 550 -58.35 34.02 12.16
CA ALA A 550 -59.52 33.39 12.78
C ALA A 550 -59.12 32.46 13.95
N GLN A 551 -59.76 32.67 15.11
CA GLN A 551 -59.94 31.75 16.23
C GLN A 551 -61.48 31.59 16.42
N PRO A 552 -62.07 30.59 17.16
CA PRO A 552 -61.67 30.25 18.53
C PRO A 552 -62.00 28.85 19.14
N SER A 553 -61.47 28.65 20.35
CA SER A 553 -62.06 27.98 21.55
C SER A 553 -62.64 26.55 21.51
N ARG A 554 -62.06 25.66 22.35
CA ARG A 554 -62.60 25.10 23.63
C ARG A 554 -61.68 23.93 24.09
N ALA A 555 -61.24 23.68 25.32
CA ALA A 555 -61.52 24.11 26.72
C ALA A 555 -62.07 22.97 27.60
N ALA A 556 -61.23 22.40 28.47
CA ALA A 556 -61.57 21.56 29.63
C ALA A 556 -60.39 21.54 30.64
N GLN A 557 -60.65 21.28 31.93
CA GLN A 557 -59.70 21.38 33.07
C GLN A 557 -59.86 20.18 34.07
N PRO A 558 -59.50 20.22 35.39
CA PRO A 558 -58.14 20.00 35.89
C PRO A 558 -57.98 19.07 37.15
N SER A 559 -56.71 18.85 37.56
CA SER A 559 -56.20 18.79 38.96
C SER A 559 -56.45 17.60 39.93
N ARG A 560 -55.37 17.28 40.70
CA ARG A 560 -55.23 16.83 42.13
C ARG A 560 -53.93 15.98 42.26
N SER A 561 -52.91 16.24 43.11
CA SER A 561 -52.79 16.35 44.58
C SER A 561 -53.00 14.99 45.32
N ALA A 562 -52.17 14.49 46.24
CA ALA A 562 -50.99 15.05 46.95
C ALA A 562 -50.03 13.95 47.54
N GLN A 563 -49.03 14.37 48.33
CA GLN A 563 -48.11 13.58 49.21
C GLN A 563 -48.77 13.27 50.61
N PRO A 564 -48.16 12.65 51.68
CA PRO A 564 -46.71 12.48 51.99
C PRO A 564 -46.19 11.24 52.80
N SER A 565 -44.84 11.16 52.91
CA SER A 565 -43.97 10.70 54.04
C SER A 565 -44.22 9.41 54.88
N GLY A 566 -43.16 8.61 55.09
CA GLY A 566 -43.05 7.57 56.15
C GLY A 566 -41.61 7.03 56.37
N SER A 567 -41.14 6.98 57.62
CA SER A 567 -39.75 6.72 58.07
C SER A 567 -39.32 5.24 58.21
N GLY A 568 -38.00 4.95 58.26
CA GLY A 568 -37.49 3.64 58.73
C GLY A 568 -35.98 3.33 58.56
N GLN A 569 -35.23 3.23 59.66
CA GLN A 569 -33.83 2.75 59.82
C GLN A 569 -33.56 2.50 61.34
N PRO A 570 -32.39 2.04 61.86
CA PRO A 570 -31.18 1.41 61.27
C PRO A 570 -30.66 0.15 62.05
N HIS A 571 -29.55 -0.52 61.63
CA HIS A 571 -28.36 -0.78 62.48
C HIS A 571 -27.24 -1.71 61.90
N ARG A 572 -25.96 -1.24 62.04
CA ARG A 572 -24.71 -1.93 62.50
C ARG A 572 -24.26 -3.30 61.87
N ARG A 573 -22.97 -3.70 61.78
CA ARG A 573 -21.70 -3.25 62.43
C ARG A 573 -20.41 -3.67 61.66
N ARG A 574 -19.38 -2.82 61.74
CA ARG A 574 -17.90 -2.98 61.49
C ARG A 574 -17.27 -4.40 61.28
N ARG A 575 -16.30 -4.52 60.35
CA ARG A 575 -14.82 -4.52 60.62
C ARG A 575 -13.95 -4.49 59.33
N ARG A 576 -12.63 -4.23 59.47
CA ARG A 576 -11.55 -4.27 58.44
C ARG A 576 -10.68 -5.57 58.62
N PRO A 577 -9.44 -5.69 58.09
CA PRO A 577 -9.16 -6.31 56.78
C PRO A 577 -8.14 -7.47 56.87
N ARG A 578 -7.80 -8.07 55.73
CA ARG A 578 -6.44 -8.57 55.41
C ARG A 578 -6.24 -8.60 53.90
#